data_AF-A0A538BB45-F1
#
_entry.id   AF-A0A538BB45-F1
#
_cell.length_a   1.000
_cell.length_b   1.000
_cell.length_c   1.000
_cell.angle_alpha   90.00
_cell.angle_beta   90.00
_cell.angle_gamma   90.00
#
_symmetry.space_group_name_H-M   'P 1'
#
loop_
_entity.id
_entity.type
_entity.pdbx_description
1 polymer ?
#
loop_
_entity_poly.entity_id
_entity_poly.type
_entity_poly.pdbx_seq_one_letter_code
_entity_poly.pdbx_strand_id
1 'polypeptide(L)'
;MRRFSFRPSLTLRGRKFKGLRGFAGKPFHPPLTDVPIGAYTVVAGLDVLSKILHSGHPVVAAQLYKAGTFTLWGGALVSLATALTGFWDWWKSSEPGTQARRTINAHAWTMITATVLVVVDLILRTWVYDTNPVVPGRVLVISLVIFVLITIGGTLGGELTYDYGFNVETAGDSPVWAKSEADVMPDGSTRGGPTPVQPG
;
A
#
# COMPACT_ATOMS: atom_id res chain seq x y z
N MET A 1 20.55 -27.91 9.18
CA MET A 1 20.19 -26.72 8.42
C MET A 1 18.79 -26.26 8.78
N ARG A 2 18.70 -25.17 9.53
CA ARG A 2 17.45 -24.47 9.83
C ARG A 2 16.84 -23.98 8.50
N ARG A 3 15.54 -24.18 8.35
CA ARG A 3 14.80 -23.82 7.12
C ARG A 3 14.02 -22.52 7.23
N PHE A 4 13.80 -22.03 8.45
CA PHE A 4 12.93 -20.90 8.72
C PHE A 4 13.58 -19.90 9.69
N SER A 5 13.37 -18.61 9.43
CA SER A 5 13.79 -17.50 10.28
C SER A 5 12.64 -16.51 10.48
N PHE A 6 11.91 -16.65 11.58
CA PHE A 6 10.78 -15.76 11.91
C PHE A 6 11.18 -14.64 12.87
N ARG A 7 12.10 -14.93 13.80
CA ARG A 7 12.42 -14.04 14.92
C ARG A 7 12.95 -12.67 14.48
N PRO A 8 13.93 -12.54 13.57
CA PRO A 8 14.41 -11.22 13.13
C PRO A 8 13.30 -10.34 12.57
N SER A 9 12.40 -10.94 11.79
CA SER A 9 11.29 -10.26 11.14
C SER A 9 10.22 -9.76 12.11
N LEU A 10 9.97 -10.50 13.20
CA LEU A 10 8.99 -10.15 14.23
C LEU A 10 9.57 -9.27 15.35
N THR A 11 10.89 -9.14 15.43
CA THR A 11 11.56 -8.40 16.51
C THR A 11 11.54 -6.90 16.26
N LEU A 12 10.97 -6.15 17.21
CA LEU A 12 11.05 -4.69 17.28
C LEU A 12 12.18 -4.19 18.20
N ARG A 13 12.60 -5.01 19.17
CA ARG A 13 13.72 -4.67 20.07
C ARG A 13 14.98 -4.38 19.25
N GLY A 14 15.69 -3.31 19.62
CA GLY A 14 16.87 -2.82 18.88
C GLY A 14 16.54 -1.87 17.72
N ARG A 15 15.27 -1.74 17.31
CA ARG A 15 14.86 -0.78 16.28
C ARG A 15 14.49 0.55 16.90
N LYS A 16 15.02 1.65 16.36
CA LYS A 16 14.63 3.01 16.74
C LYS A 16 13.20 3.29 16.28
N PHE A 17 12.33 3.72 17.19
CA PHE A 17 10.99 4.21 16.86
C PHE A 17 11.06 5.64 16.30
N LYS A 18 10.37 5.90 15.19
CA LYS A 18 10.41 7.16 14.42
C LYS A 18 9.04 7.88 14.38
N GLY A 19 8.12 7.53 15.28
CA GLY A 19 6.75 8.06 15.33
C GLY A 19 5.84 7.42 14.29
N LEU A 20 5.00 8.22 13.62
CA LEU A 20 4.11 7.74 12.54
C LEU A 20 4.85 7.20 11.31
N ARG A 21 6.16 7.38 11.22
CA ARG A 21 7.01 6.76 10.19
C ARG A 21 7.31 5.29 10.47
N GLY A 22 6.98 4.78 11.65
CA GLY A 22 7.26 3.41 12.06
C GLY A 22 8.60 3.23 12.77
N PHE A 23 9.22 2.07 12.60
CA PHE A 23 10.51 1.73 13.20
C PHE A 23 11.60 1.63 12.13
N ALA A 24 12.88 1.75 12.52
CA ALA A 24 14.00 1.49 11.61
C ALA A 24 13.84 0.10 10.95
N GLY A 25 13.85 0.06 9.61
CA GLY A 25 13.60 -1.13 8.80
C GLY A 25 12.19 -1.73 8.87
N LYS A 26 11.21 -1.00 9.42
CA LYS A 26 9.78 -1.36 9.48
C LYS A 26 8.92 -0.08 9.33
N PRO A 27 8.90 0.54 8.14
CA PRO A 27 8.08 1.73 7.92
C PRO A 27 6.59 1.38 7.96
N PHE A 28 5.74 2.35 8.35
CA PHE A 28 4.29 2.14 8.38
C PHE A 28 3.61 2.42 7.04
N HIS A 29 4.03 3.46 6.32
CA HIS A 29 3.32 3.90 5.13
C HIS A 29 3.28 2.84 4.02
N PRO A 30 4.41 2.28 3.51
CA PRO A 30 4.36 1.35 2.39
C PRO A 30 3.49 0.11 2.65
N PRO A 31 3.61 -0.62 3.77
CA PRO A 31 2.72 -1.75 4.03
C PRO A 31 1.24 -1.37 4.17
N LEU A 32 0.94 -0.16 4.67
CA LEU A 32 -0.44 0.30 4.73
C LEU A 32 -1.03 0.57 3.34
N THR A 33 -0.21 0.95 2.35
CA THR A 33 -0.66 1.20 0.96
C THR A 33 -1.19 -0.06 0.26
N ASP A 34 -0.76 -1.25 0.67
CA ASP A 34 -1.20 -2.52 0.07
C ASP A 34 -2.72 -2.68 0.15
N VAL A 35 -3.33 -2.26 1.27
CA VAL A 35 -4.77 -2.38 1.52
C VAL A 35 -5.59 -1.52 0.54
N PRO A 36 -5.40 -0.19 0.44
CA PRO A 36 -6.17 0.62 -0.50
C PRO A 36 -5.85 0.30 -1.96
N ILE A 37 -4.60 -0.03 -2.32
CA ILE A 37 -4.27 -0.45 -3.70
C ILE A 37 -5.07 -1.70 -4.08
N GLY A 38 -5.05 -2.73 -3.22
CA GLY A 38 -5.82 -3.94 -3.43
C GLY A 38 -7.32 -3.68 -3.46
N ALA A 39 -7.84 -2.92 -2.49
CA ALA A 39 -9.26 -2.60 -2.39
C ALA A 39 -9.77 -1.89 -3.65
N TYR A 40 -9.12 -0.80 -4.08
CA TYR A 40 -9.57 -0.01 -5.22
C TYR A 40 -9.42 -0.75 -6.55
N THR A 41 -8.42 -1.63 -6.66
CA THR A 41 -8.29 -2.56 -7.80
C THR A 41 -9.47 -3.53 -7.86
N VAL A 42 -9.82 -4.14 -6.72
CA VAL A 42 -10.96 -5.06 -6.64
C VAL A 42 -12.26 -4.33 -6.93
N VAL A 43 -12.46 -3.11 -6.41
CA VAL A 43 -13.65 -2.28 -6.69
C VAL A 43 -13.83 -2.07 -8.19
N ALA A 44 -12.78 -1.66 -8.90
CA ALA A 44 -12.85 -1.46 -10.34
C ALA A 44 -13.24 -2.75 -11.09
N GLY A 45 -12.66 -3.90 -10.69
CA GLY A 45 -13.02 -5.20 -11.26
C GLY A 45 -14.48 -5.60 -10.98
N LEU A 46 -14.95 -5.43 -9.75
CA LEU A 46 -16.32 -5.73 -9.34
C LEU A 46 -17.34 -4.86 -10.08
N ASP A 47 -17.04 -3.58 -10.28
CA ASP A 47 -17.91 -2.68 -11.04
C ASP A 47 -17.96 -3.05 -12.52
N VAL A 48 -16.81 -3.37 -13.14
CA VAL A 48 -16.79 -3.86 -14.54
C VAL A 48 -17.64 -5.12 -14.68
N LEU A 49 -17.48 -6.09 -13.79
CA LEU A 49 -18.26 -7.32 -13.79
C LEU A 49 -19.75 -7.05 -13.55
N SER A 50 -20.08 -6.16 -12.60
CA SER A 50 -21.46 -5.70 -12.37
C SER A 50 -22.09 -5.16 -13.64
N LYS A 51 -21.35 -4.32 -14.38
CA LYS A 51 -21.84 -3.72 -15.63
C LYS A 51 -22.06 -4.76 -16.74
N ILE A 52 -21.11 -5.67 -16.95
CA ILE A 52 -21.15 -6.63 -18.05
C ILE A 52 -22.19 -7.74 -17.79
N LEU A 53 -22.33 -8.19 -16.54
CA LEU A 53 -23.24 -9.28 -16.18
C LEU A 53 -24.70 -8.83 -16.01
N HIS A 54 -24.99 -7.53 -16.01
CA HIS A 54 -26.31 -7.00 -15.71
C HIS A 54 -27.45 -7.63 -16.54
N SER A 55 -27.25 -7.81 -17.85
CA SER A 55 -28.29 -8.31 -18.76
C SER A 55 -28.59 -9.80 -18.59
N GLY A 56 -27.58 -10.62 -18.27
CA GLY A 56 -27.72 -12.07 -18.16
C GLY A 56 -27.87 -12.59 -16.73
N HIS A 57 -27.32 -11.85 -15.75
CA HIS A 57 -27.28 -12.25 -14.34
C HIS A 57 -27.51 -11.03 -13.43
N PRO A 58 -28.71 -10.41 -13.46
CA PRO A 58 -28.98 -9.15 -12.76
C PRO A 58 -28.78 -9.22 -11.25
N VAL A 59 -29.09 -10.36 -10.62
CA VAL A 59 -28.85 -10.58 -9.18
C VAL A 59 -27.35 -10.59 -8.86
N VAL A 60 -26.55 -11.30 -9.66
CA VAL A 60 -25.09 -11.36 -9.48
C VAL A 60 -24.48 -9.97 -9.67
N ALA A 61 -24.89 -9.25 -10.72
CA ALA A 61 -24.46 -7.88 -10.97
C ALA A 61 -24.71 -6.95 -9.78
N ALA A 62 -25.88 -7.08 -9.13
CA ALA A 62 -26.21 -6.30 -7.95
C ALA A 62 -25.35 -6.64 -6.73
N GLN A 63 -25.09 -7.92 -6.49
CA GLN A 63 -24.23 -8.36 -5.39
C GLN A 63 -22.78 -7.89 -5.59
N LEU A 64 -22.27 -7.91 -6.82
CA LEU A 64 -20.93 -7.41 -7.15
C LEU A 64 -20.80 -5.90 -6.88
N TYR A 65 -21.80 -5.10 -7.27
CA TYR A 65 -21.82 -3.66 -6.99
C TYR A 65 -21.86 -3.36 -5.48
N LYS A 66 -22.66 -4.11 -4.71
CA LYS A 66 -22.71 -4.00 -3.25
C LYS A 66 -21.39 -4.39 -2.61
N ALA A 67 -20.81 -5.51 -3.03
CA ALA A 67 -19.49 -5.94 -2.58
C ALA A 67 -18.44 -4.86 -2.84
N GLY A 68 -18.39 -4.30 -4.06
CA GLY A 68 -17.51 -3.20 -4.42
C GLY A 68 -17.73 -1.97 -3.52
N THR A 69 -18.98 -1.64 -3.22
CA THR A 69 -19.31 -0.52 -2.31
C THR A 69 -18.70 -0.71 -0.92
N PHE A 70 -18.84 -1.89 -0.31
CA PHE A 70 -18.26 -2.16 1.02
C PHE A 70 -16.73 -2.29 0.98
N THR A 71 -16.18 -2.85 -0.10
CA THR A 71 -14.72 -2.88 -0.31
C THR A 71 -14.14 -1.47 -0.42
N LEU A 72 -14.83 -0.56 -1.12
CA LEU A 72 -14.41 0.84 -1.24
C LEU A 72 -14.41 1.55 0.12
N TRP A 73 -15.44 1.33 0.95
CA TRP A 73 -15.48 1.83 2.33
C TRP A 73 -14.31 1.32 3.16
N GLY A 74 -14.03 0.01 3.13
CA GLY A 74 -12.90 -0.58 3.85
C GLY A 74 -11.55 -0.01 3.40
N GLY A 75 -11.34 0.11 2.08
CA GLY A 75 -10.13 0.72 1.52
C GLY A 75 -9.98 2.20 1.87
N ALA A 76 -11.08 2.97 1.86
CA ALA A 76 -11.08 4.38 2.25
C ALA A 76 -10.73 4.59 3.72
N LEU A 77 -11.22 3.73 4.62
CA LEU A 77 -10.90 3.81 6.05
C LEU A 77 -9.40 3.63 6.30
N VAL A 78 -8.77 2.62 5.68
CA VAL A 78 -7.32 2.38 5.82
C VAL A 78 -6.51 3.44 5.08
N SER A 79 -7.03 4.02 4.00
CA SER A 79 -6.40 5.16 3.31
C SER A 79 -6.19 6.36 4.22
N LEU A 80 -7.02 6.58 5.24
CA LEU A 80 -6.81 7.66 6.20
C LEU A 80 -5.49 7.47 6.96
N ALA A 81 -5.26 6.28 7.52
CA ALA A 81 -4.00 5.96 8.20
C ALA A 81 -2.81 5.99 7.22
N THR A 82 -3.03 5.51 6.00
CA THR A 82 -2.02 5.52 4.93
C THR A 82 -1.61 6.96 4.58
N ALA A 83 -2.57 7.86 4.38
CA ALA A 83 -2.32 9.26 4.07
C ALA A 83 -1.62 10.00 5.22
N LEU A 84 -2.02 9.74 6.48
CA LEU A 84 -1.39 10.34 7.66
C LEU A 84 0.08 9.93 7.80
N THR A 85 0.38 8.64 7.64
CA THR A 85 1.75 8.13 7.71
C THR A 85 2.60 8.65 6.54
N GLY A 86 2.05 8.69 5.32
CA GLY A 86 2.73 9.24 4.13
C GLY A 86 2.98 10.75 4.23
N PHE A 87 2.05 11.51 4.79
CA PHE A 87 2.25 12.93 5.07
C PHE A 87 3.39 13.16 6.07
N TRP A 88 3.50 12.32 7.09
CA TRP A 88 4.59 12.40 8.06
C TRP A 88 5.95 12.07 7.44
N ASP A 89 5.99 11.10 6.52
CA ASP A 89 7.17 10.77 5.74
C ASP A 89 7.59 11.93 4.82
N TRP A 90 6.64 12.53 4.11
CA TRP A 90 6.88 13.75 3.33
C TRP A 90 7.44 14.86 4.21
N TRP A 91 6.83 15.18 5.36
CA TRP A 91 7.32 16.26 6.22
C TRP A 91 8.70 15.95 6.80
N LYS A 92 8.89 14.78 7.41
CA LYS A 92 10.06 14.53 8.28
C LYS A 92 11.22 13.79 7.62
N SER A 93 11.04 13.25 6.42
CA SER A 93 12.04 12.40 5.77
C SER A 93 12.46 12.88 4.38
N SER A 94 12.00 14.03 3.90
CA SER A 94 12.40 14.54 2.58
C SER A 94 12.79 16.01 2.60
N GLU A 95 13.71 16.36 1.70
CA GLU A 95 14.34 17.68 1.62
C GLU A 95 13.90 18.41 0.34
N PRO A 96 13.40 19.66 0.44
CA PRO A 96 13.11 20.52 -0.72
C PRO A 96 14.26 20.61 -1.74
N GLY A 97 13.92 20.72 -3.02
CA GLY A 97 14.90 20.85 -4.12
C GLY A 97 15.50 19.53 -4.64
N THR A 98 15.37 18.43 -3.90
CA THR A 98 15.88 17.11 -4.33
C THR A 98 15.00 16.43 -5.37
N GLN A 99 15.56 15.49 -6.15
CA GLN A 99 14.78 14.62 -7.05
C GLN A 99 13.74 13.80 -6.28
N ALA A 100 14.15 13.20 -5.16
CA ALA A 100 13.24 12.45 -4.29
C ALA A 100 12.02 13.28 -3.90
N ARG A 101 12.20 14.53 -3.46
CA ARG A 101 11.08 15.41 -3.11
C ARG A 101 10.15 15.72 -4.30
N ARG A 102 10.68 15.86 -5.52
CA ARG A 102 9.83 16.02 -6.72
C ARG A 102 8.98 14.78 -6.97
N THR A 103 9.56 13.58 -6.87
CA THR A 103 8.82 12.32 -7.02
C THR A 103 7.80 12.12 -5.91
N ILE A 104 8.13 12.43 -4.65
CA ILE A 104 7.17 12.39 -3.52
C ILE A 104 6.02 13.36 -3.76
N ASN A 105 6.27 14.57 -4.26
CA ASN A 105 5.21 15.52 -4.57
C ASN A 105 4.30 15.00 -5.69
N ALA A 106 4.86 14.42 -6.76
CA ALA A 106 4.08 13.81 -7.84
C ALA A 106 3.22 12.64 -7.33
N HIS A 107 3.79 11.77 -6.49
CA HIS A 107 3.06 10.70 -5.83
C HIS A 107 1.93 11.25 -4.96
N ALA A 108 2.22 12.20 -4.07
CA ALA A 108 1.25 12.78 -3.16
C ALA A 108 0.08 13.44 -3.91
N TRP A 109 0.34 14.23 -4.95
CA TRP A 109 -0.73 14.85 -5.75
C TRP A 109 -1.58 13.83 -6.51
N THR A 110 -0.96 12.76 -7.02
CA THR A 110 -1.69 11.64 -7.64
C THR A 110 -2.63 10.98 -6.63
N MET A 111 -2.15 10.71 -5.42
CA MET A 111 -2.93 10.05 -4.37
C MET A 111 -3.99 10.96 -3.73
N ILE A 112 -3.73 12.27 -3.61
CA ILE A 112 -4.76 13.25 -3.20
C ILE A 112 -5.89 13.26 -4.22
N THR A 113 -5.56 13.30 -5.52
CA THR A 113 -6.57 13.26 -6.59
C THR A 113 -7.39 11.97 -6.54
N ALA A 114 -6.72 10.82 -6.39
CA ALA A 114 -7.39 9.53 -6.23
C ALA A 114 -8.31 9.52 -5.00
N THR A 115 -7.86 10.08 -3.87
CA THR A 115 -8.63 10.14 -2.63
C THR A 115 -9.88 11.01 -2.78
N VAL A 116 -9.77 12.16 -3.43
CA VAL A 116 -10.95 13.00 -3.75
C VAL A 116 -11.94 12.21 -4.60
N LEU A 117 -11.48 11.50 -5.62
CA LEU A 117 -12.36 10.67 -6.45
C LEU A 117 -13.00 9.52 -5.67
N VAL A 118 -12.27 8.86 -4.77
CA VAL A 118 -12.82 7.84 -3.87
C VAL A 118 -13.94 8.41 -3.00
N VAL A 119 -13.75 9.61 -2.43
CA VAL A 119 -14.79 10.27 -1.63
C VAL A 119 -16.01 10.61 -2.49
N VAL A 120 -15.82 11.15 -3.69
CA VAL A 120 -16.91 11.42 -4.63
C VAL A 120 -17.65 10.13 -5.00
N ASP A 121 -16.91 9.06 -5.29
CA ASP A 121 -17.47 7.75 -5.63
C ASP A 121 -18.32 7.19 -4.48
N LEU A 122 -17.80 7.24 -3.25
CA LEU A 122 -18.54 6.81 -2.05
C LEU A 122 -19.83 7.61 -1.85
N ILE A 123 -19.77 8.95 -1.99
CA ILE A 123 -20.97 9.80 -1.89
C ILE A 123 -22.00 9.38 -2.94
N LEU A 124 -21.57 9.21 -4.20
CA LEU A 124 -22.46 8.80 -5.28
C LEU A 124 -23.08 7.43 -5.03
N ARG A 125 -22.29 6.44 -4.57
CA ARG A 125 -22.79 5.11 -4.22
C ARG A 125 -23.81 5.17 -3.10
N THR A 126 -23.53 5.91 -2.03
CA THR A 126 -24.45 6.06 -0.90
C THR A 126 -25.76 6.72 -1.31
N TRP A 127 -25.72 7.76 -2.13
CA TRP A 127 -26.94 8.45 -2.59
C TRP A 127 -27.86 7.59 -3.43
N VAL A 128 -27.29 6.64 -4.19
CA VAL A 128 -28.08 5.81 -5.10
C VAL A 128 -28.24 4.37 -4.64
N TYR A 129 -27.73 4.03 -3.45
CA TYR A 129 -27.61 2.65 -2.97
C TYR A 129 -28.93 1.87 -3.02
N ASP A 130 -30.03 2.51 -2.59
CA ASP A 130 -31.36 1.87 -2.56
C ASP A 130 -32.10 1.94 -3.90
N THR A 131 -31.67 2.82 -4.81
CA THR A 131 -32.38 3.11 -6.08
C THR A 131 -31.75 2.48 -7.31
N ASN A 132 -30.45 2.18 -7.29
CA ASN A 132 -29.73 1.59 -8.41
C ASN A 132 -29.25 0.18 -8.04
N PRO A 133 -29.83 -0.88 -8.63
CA PRO A 133 -29.44 -2.24 -8.33
C PRO A 133 -28.09 -2.63 -8.94
N VAL A 134 -27.54 -1.86 -9.89
CA VAL A 134 -26.29 -2.15 -10.61
C VAL A 134 -25.44 -0.89 -10.67
N VAL A 135 -24.12 -1.04 -10.86
CA VAL A 135 -23.20 0.10 -10.96
C VAL A 135 -23.67 1.15 -11.98
N PRO A 136 -23.89 2.41 -11.57
CA PRO A 136 -24.16 3.49 -12.50
C PRO A 136 -22.95 3.76 -13.40
N GLY A 137 -23.18 4.12 -14.66
CA GLY A 137 -22.09 4.36 -15.62
C GLY A 137 -21.05 5.39 -15.14
N ARG A 138 -21.51 6.46 -14.46
CA ARG A 138 -20.61 7.47 -13.86
C ARG A 138 -19.73 6.93 -12.75
N VAL A 139 -20.26 6.04 -11.89
CA VAL A 139 -19.51 5.39 -10.80
C VAL A 139 -18.46 4.46 -11.40
N LEU A 140 -18.83 3.66 -12.42
CA LEU A 140 -17.89 2.81 -13.13
C LEU A 140 -16.71 3.62 -13.71
N VAL A 141 -16.97 4.75 -14.37
CA VAL A 141 -15.90 5.60 -14.91
C VAL A 141 -14.99 6.11 -13.80
N ILE A 142 -15.54 6.58 -12.68
CA ILE A 142 -14.74 7.06 -11.55
C ILE A 142 -13.88 5.93 -10.97
N SER A 143 -14.44 4.74 -10.74
CA SER A 143 -13.68 3.56 -10.29
C SER A 143 -12.51 3.20 -11.21
N LEU A 144 -12.70 3.28 -12.53
CA LEU A 144 -11.64 3.01 -13.50
C LEU A 144 -10.55 4.10 -13.48
N VAL A 145 -10.93 5.37 -13.33
CA VAL A 145 -9.96 6.47 -13.18
C VAL A 145 -9.18 6.32 -11.87
N ILE A 146 -9.84 5.96 -10.76
CA ILE A 146 -9.17 5.65 -9.50
C ILE A 146 -8.17 4.52 -9.71
N PHE A 147 -8.56 3.42 -10.38
CA PHE A 147 -7.66 2.30 -10.70
C PHE A 147 -6.40 2.74 -11.46
N VAL A 148 -6.55 3.60 -12.48
CA VAL A 148 -5.41 4.15 -13.22
C VAL A 148 -4.53 5.01 -12.30
N LEU A 149 -5.12 5.90 -11.50
CA LEU A 149 -4.38 6.76 -10.60
C LEU A 149 -3.62 5.98 -9.53
N ILE A 150 -4.20 4.92 -8.95
CA ILE A 150 -3.50 4.10 -7.95
C ILE A 150 -2.39 3.27 -8.59
N THR A 151 -2.51 2.92 -9.87
CA THR A 151 -1.45 2.24 -10.61
C THR A 151 -0.26 3.19 -10.80
N ILE A 152 -0.51 4.42 -11.26
CA ILE A 152 0.52 5.47 -11.38
C ILE A 152 1.13 5.79 -10.01
N GLY A 153 0.28 5.99 -9.00
CA GLY A 153 0.69 6.27 -7.63
C GLY A 153 1.54 5.15 -7.04
N GLY A 154 1.16 3.89 -7.29
CA GLY A 154 1.92 2.71 -6.90
C GLY A 154 3.27 2.62 -7.59
N THR A 155 3.37 2.95 -8.89
CA THR A 155 4.65 3.03 -9.60
C THR A 155 5.57 4.09 -8.99
N LEU A 156 5.05 5.30 -8.74
CA LEU A 156 5.82 6.38 -8.11
C LEU A 156 6.24 6.03 -6.68
N GLY A 157 5.37 5.38 -5.90
CA GLY A 157 5.69 4.92 -4.55
C GLY A 157 6.69 3.76 -4.53
N GLY A 158 6.62 2.90 -5.53
CA GLY A 158 7.57 1.81 -5.79
C GLY A 158 8.96 2.35 -6.07
N GLU A 159 9.11 3.31 -6.98
CA GLU A 159 10.37 4.01 -7.25
C GLU A 159 10.97 4.59 -5.96
N LEU A 160 10.17 5.30 -5.16
CA LEU A 160 10.63 5.86 -3.89
C LEU A 160 11.17 4.77 -2.95
N THR A 161 10.50 3.63 -2.86
CA THR A 161 10.83 2.57 -1.90
C THR A 161 12.00 1.71 -2.39
N TYR A 162 11.93 1.24 -3.63
CA TYR A 162 12.84 0.22 -4.16
C TYR A 162 14.07 0.82 -4.84
N ASP A 163 13.93 1.98 -5.48
CA ASP A 163 15.03 2.59 -6.23
C ASP A 163 15.73 3.67 -5.39
N TYR A 164 14.98 4.50 -4.66
CA TYR A 164 15.57 5.57 -3.84
C TYR A 164 15.86 5.16 -2.40
N GLY A 165 15.38 3.98 -1.97
CA GLY A 165 15.52 3.54 -0.58
C GLY A 165 14.84 4.48 0.43
N PHE A 166 13.79 5.19 0.03
CA PHE A 166 13.16 6.21 0.86
C PHE A 166 12.52 5.60 2.12
N ASN A 167 13.02 5.99 3.29
CA ASN A 167 12.59 5.48 4.60
C ASN A 167 12.70 3.95 4.80
N VAL A 168 13.42 3.25 3.92
CA VAL A 168 13.76 1.84 4.08
C VAL A 168 15.25 1.67 4.31
N GLU A 169 15.64 0.54 4.88
CA GLU A 169 17.05 0.21 5.10
C GLU A 169 17.50 -0.69 3.96
N THR A 170 18.43 -0.21 3.13
CA THR A 170 19.00 -0.98 2.02
C THR A 170 20.01 -1.98 2.56
N ALA A 171 19.84 -3.26 2.23
CA ALA A 171 20.66 -4.32 2.81
C ALA A 171 22.15 -4.27 2.39
N GLY A 172 22.44 -3.76 1.18
CA GLY A 172 23.81 -3.78 0.63
C GLY A 172 24.42 -5.19 0.68
N ASP A 173 25.70 -5.27 1.04
CA ASP A 173 26.37 -6.53 1.36
C ASP A 173 26.03 -6.95 2.81
N SER A 174 24.95 -7.72 2.97
CA SER A 174 24.43 -8.12 4.29
C SER A 174 24.77 -9.57 4.63
N PRO A 175 25.20 -9.87 5.88
CA PRO A 175 25.52 -11.24 6.32
C PRO A 175 24.31 -12.20 6.30
N VAL A 176 23.08 -11.68 6.13
CA VAL A 176 21.87 -12.50 5.96
C VAL A 176 21.90 -13.38 4.70
N TRP A 177 22.76 -13.05 3.73
CA TRP A 177 22.95 -13.81 2.50
C TRP A 177 24.04 -14.88 2.59
N ALA A 178 24.85 -14.86 3.66
CA ALA A 178 25.88 -15.86 3.88
C ALA A 178 25.30 -17.19 4.38
N LYS A 179 25.93 -18.31 3.99
CA LYS A 179 25.55 -19.64 4.51
C LYS A 179 25.82 -19.71 6.01
N SER A 180 24.76 -19.76 6.83
CA SER A 180 24.85 -19.88 8.29
C SER A 180 23.58 -20.50 8.89
N GLU A 181 23.71 -21.06 10.10
CA GLU A 181 22.58 -21.48 10.94
C GLU A 181 22.09 -20.37 11.89
N ALA A 182 22.80 -19.23 11.91
CA ALA A 182 22.49 -18.11 12.78
C ALA A 182 21.59 -17.08 12.08
N ASP A 183 20.57 -16.63 12.81
CA ASP A 183 19.74 -15.51 12.42
C ASP A 183 20.45 -14.20 12.78
N VAL A 184 20.54 -13.26 11.83
CA VAL A 184 21.01 -11.89 12.10
C VAL A 184 19.85 -11.07 12.66
N MET A 185 20.01 -10.51 13.85
CA MET A 185 18.99 -9.76 14.58
C MET A 185 19.06 -8.26 14.23
N PRO A 186 17.98 -7.48 14.49
CA PRO A 186 17.95 -6.04 14.17
C PRO A 186 19.01 -5.20 14.91
N ASP A 187 19.52 -5.67 16.04
CA ASP A 187 20.60 -5.02 16.81
C ASP A 187 22.01 -5.45 16.37
N GLY A 188 22.12 -6.21 15.28
CA GLY A 188 23.38 -6.74 14.75
C GLY A 188 23.85 -8.02 15.44
N SER A 189 23.19 -8.48 16.51
CA SER A 189 23.54 -9.75 17.15
C SER A 189 23.15 -10.95 16.28
N THR A 190 23.78 -12.11 16.52
CA THR A 190 23.44 -13.36 15.84
C THR A 190 22.87 -14.37 16.82
N ARG A 191 21.97 -15.25 16.36
CA ARG A 191 21.32 -16.24 17.24
C ARG A 191 21.08 -17.58 16.56
N GLY A 192 21.39 -18.67 17.26
CA GLY A 192 21.04 -20.04 16.86
C GLY A 192 22.11 -20.80 16.08
N GLY A 193 23.30 -20.21 15.89
CA GLY A 193 24.43 -20.84 15.21
C GLY A 193 25.68 -19.95 15.23
N PRO A 194 26.79 -20.37 14.59
CA PRO A 194 27.97 -19.53 14.42
C PRO A 194 27.66 -18.31 13.55
N THR A 195 28.28 -17.18 13.89
CA THR A 195 28.13 -15.90 13.16
C THR A 195 28.42 -16.09 11.67
N PRO A 196 27.53 -15.66 10.75
CA PRO A 196 27.79 -15.71 9.33
C PRO A 196 29.01 -14.84 9.00
N VAL A 197 29.96 -15.38 8.23
CA VAL A 197 31.11 -14.63 7.71
C VAL A 197 30.72 -14.10 6.33
N GLN A 198 30.98 -12.82 6.05
CA GLN A 198 30.76 -12.28 4.70
C GLN A 198 31.64 -13.02 3.68
N PRO A 199 31.10 -13.39 2.51
CA PRO A 199 31.96 -13.78 1.40
C PRO A 199 32.79 -12.55 1.01
N GLY A 200 34.12 -12.70 1.03
CA GLY A 200 35.06 -11.65 0.60
C GLY A 200 35.04 -11.41 -0.91
#